data_AF-A0ABD1Y422-F1
#
_entry.id   AF-A0ABD1Y422-F1
#
_cell.length_a   1.000
_cell.length_b   1.000
_cell.length_c   1.000
_cell.angle_alpha   90.00
_cell.angle_beta   90.00
_cell.angle_gamma   90.00
#
_symmetry.space_group_name_H-M   'P 1'
#
loop_
_entity.id
_entity.type
_entity.pdbx_description
1 polymer ?
#
loop_
_entity_poly.entity_id
_entity_poly.type
_entity_poly.pdbx_seq_one_letter_code
_entity_poly.pdbx_strand_id
1 'polypeptide(L)'
;MEETDPGWEELRKEARKIEGDLDVKLSSYAKLGGMLAIGGYDNGSGDGLGGDGSWKSVEMEIESLLEKLLDVNDAMSRSVAGATTTTSITQKLARHRDILHEFTQEFRRTRGNISSMREHAELLTSVRNDISEFKASGSLSPGPRILRERGTIHQINNKLDEVINQAQANKGALAAQRSTFTEIQSKVKQLGDRFPVIRELLGSIKRKRSKDTYILSAVIAACTIFLIVYWISNGSYFYCPPSKTIRGIILPVRRVVESLAGDCQTTQGLVITSASLGDTYDPGFLRRAGSTVTECLQKRFWHIERHLLRFSDGEEKKMLNLLK
;
A
#
# COMPACT_ATOMS: atom_id res chain seq x y z
N MET A 1 18.96 -20.02 -8.04
CA MET A 1 18.22 -19.24 -9.05
C MET A 1 16.77 -19.63 -8.87
N GLU A 2 15.93 -18.70 -8.46
CA GLU A 2 14.49 -18.92 -8.27
C GLU A 2 13.88 -18.89 -9.69
N GLU A 3 13.62 -20.06 -10.27
CA GLU A 3 12.90 -20.16 -11.55
C GLU A 3 11.44 -19.75 -11.30
N THR A 4 11.16 -18.45 -11.46
CA THR A 4 9.80 -17.99 -11.74
C THR A 4 9.34 -18.61 -13.05
N ASP A 5 8.24 -19.36 -12.99
CA ASP A 5 7.61 -20.02 -14.13
C ASP A 5 7.50 -19.06 -15.35
N PRO A 6 8.08 -19.39 -16.52
CA PRO A 6 8.10 -18.51 -17.69
C PRO A 6 6.70 -18.00 -18.09
N GLY A 7 5.65 -18.81 -17.90
CA GLY A 7 4.27 -18.41 -18.19
C GLY A 7 3.76 -17.26 -17.32
N TRP A 8 4.18 -17.19 -16.05
CA TRP A 8 3.81 -16.09 -15.15
C TRP A 8 4.47 -14.75 -15.55
N GLU A 9 5.68 -14.79 -16.10
CA GLU A 9 6.37 -13.58 -16.57
C GLU A 9 5.72 -13.01 -17.82
N GLU A 10 5.29 -13.87 -18.74
CA GLU A 10 4.60 -13.47 -19.97
C GLU A 10 3.24 -12.82 -19.68
N LEU A 11 2.41 -13.44 -18.84
CA LEU A 11 1.12 -12.90 -18.42
C LEU A 11 1.26 -11.52 -17.76
N ARG A 12 2.34 -11.30 -17.00
CA ARG A 12 2.57 -10.00 -16.35
C ARG A 12 2.98 -8.89 -17.32
N LYS A 13 3.73 -9.25 -18.37
CA LYS A 13 4.07 -8.31 -19.46
C LYS A 13 2.82 -7.94 -20.25
N GLU A 14 1.97 -8.91 -20.52
CA GLU A 14 0.67 -8.70 -21.16
C GLU A 14 -0.24 -7.80 -20.32
N ALA A 15 -0.38 -8.09 -19.02
CA ALA A 15 -1.14 -7.25 -18.09
C ALA A 15 -0.68 -5.79 -18.14
N ARG A 16 0.63 -5.53 -18.04
CA ARG A 16 1.18 -4.16 -18.11
C ARG A 16 0.91 -3.46 -19.44
N LYS A 17 0.90 -4.22 -20.55
CA LYS A 17 0.57 -3.66 -21.86
C LYS A 17 -0.89 -3.22 -21.88
N ILE A 18 -1.80 -4.08 -21.41
CA ILE A 18 -3.23 -3.76 -21.34
C ILE A 18 -3.50 -2.59 -20.38
N GLU A 19 -2.82 -2.55 -19.22
CA GLU A 19 -2.88 -1.43 -18.27
C GLU A 19 -2.47 -0.10 -18.94
N GLY A 20 -1.41 -0.09 -19.76
CA GLY A 20 -0.98 1.08 -20.51
C GLY A 20 -1.98 1.51 -21.60
N ASP A 21 -2.56 0.54 -22.32
CA ASP A 21 -3.58 0.81 -23.32
C ASP A 21 -4.87 1.37 -22.67
N LEU A 22 -5.25 0.84 -21.49
CA LEU A 22 -6.38 1.32 -20.69
C LEU A 22 -6.20 2.77 -20.24
N ASP A 23 -5.02 3.14 -19.74
CA ASP A 23 -4.73 4.52 -19.29
C ASP A 23 -4.91 5.54 -20.43
N VAL A 24 -4.39 5.23 -21.62
CA VAL A 24 -4.52 6.09 -22.81
C VAL A 24 -5.99 6.20 -23.24
N LYS A 25 -6.73 5.09 -23.26
CA LYS A 25 -8.13 5.06 -23.68
C LYS A 25 -9.07 5.71 -22.68
N LEU A 26 -8.86 5.53 -21.37
CA LEU A 26 -9.61 6.22 -20.33
C LEU A 26 -9.38 7.72 -20.39
N SER A 27 -8.14 8.14 -20.62
CA SER A 27 -7.80 9.56 -20.82
C SER A 27 -8.49 10.16 -22.05
N SER A 28 -8.57 9.43 -23.17
CA SER A 28 -9.27 9.92 -24.37
C SER A 28 -10.80 9.93 -24.17
N TYR A 29 -11.35 8.92 -23.50
CA TYR A 29 -12.77 8.83 -23.15
C TYR A 29 -13.21 9.99 -22.25
N ALA A 30 -12.43 10.30 -21.20
CA ALA A 30 -12.69 11.43 -20.32
C ALA A 30 -12.66 12.77 -21.08
N LYS A 31 -11.74 12.95 -22.04
CA LYS A 31 -11.67 14.16 -22.87
C LYS A 31 -12.87 14.30 -23.80
N LEU A 32 -13.29 13.21 -24.46
CA LEU A 32 -14.50 13.19 -25.29
C LEU A 32 -15.74 13.55 -24.47
N GLY A 33 -15.82 13.03 -23.24
CA GLY A 33 -16.84 13.41 -22.26
C GLY A 33 -16.82 14.90 -21.89
N GLY A 34 -15.63 15.45 -21.66
CA GLY A 34 -15.43 16.87 -21.37
C GLY A 34 -15.82 17.80 -22.53
N MET A 35 -15.63 17.38 -23.78
CA MET A 35 -16.07 18.16 -24.95
C MET A 35 -17.59 18.22 -25.08
N LEU A 36 -18.30 17.16 -24.71
CA LEU A 36 -19.76 17.15 -24.67
C LEU A 36 -20.31 18.10 -23.57
N ALA A 37 -19.55 18.25 -22.47
CA ALA A 37 -19.84 19.15 -21.34
C ALA A 37 -20.01 20.61 -21.72
N ILE A 38 -19.05 21.09 -22.52
CA ILE A 38 -18.84 22.51 -22.79
C ILE A 38 -19.89 23.01 -23.80
N GLY A 39 -20.63 22.08 -24.40
CA GLY A 39 -21.60 22.36 -25.43
C GLY A 39 -20.87 22.59 -26.75
N GLY A 40 -21.01 21.63 -27.67
CA GLY A 40 -20.59 21.76 -29.06
C GLY A 40 -21.43 22.79 -29.83
N TYR A 41 -21.48 24.03 -29.32
CA TYR A 41 -22.18 25.16 -29.89
C TYR A 41 -21.20 26.17 -30.48
N ASP A 42 -20.19 25.74 -31.26
CA ASP A 42 -19.42 26.71 -32.06
C ASP A 42 -18.72 26.14 -33.30
N ASN A 43 -19.26 25.12 -33.96
CA ASN A 43 -18.83 24.89 -35.34
C ASN A 43 -20.02 24.58 -36.22
N GLY A 44 -20.33 25.52 -37.12
CA GLY A 44 -21.43 25.50 -38.07
C GLY A 44 -21.28 24.43 -39.14
N SER A 45 -21.33 23.17 -38.75
CA SER A 45 -21.43 22.02 -39.64
C SER A 45 -22.54 21.15 -39.09
N GLY A 46 -23.66 21.09 -39.81
CA GLY A 46 -24.83 20.28 -39.47
C GLY A 46 -24.53 18.78 -39.54
N ASP A 47 -23.77 18.27 -38.58
CA ASP A 47 -23.60 16.84 -38.33
C ASP A 47 -23.65 16.58 -36.82
N GLY A 48 -24.83 16.80 -36.23
CA GLY A 48 -25.13 16.45 -34.84
C GLY A 48 -25.20 14.95 -34.57
N LEU A 49 -24.72 14.10 -35.49
CA LEU A 49 -24.83 12.65 -35.44
C LEU A 49 -23.48 11.92 -35.61
N GLY A 50 -22.42 12.60 -36.08
CA GLY A 50 -21.07 12.00 -36.21
C GLY A 50 -20.29 11.83 -34.90
N GLY A 51 -20.70 12.50 -33.82
CA GLY A 51 -20.06 12.40 -32.50
C GLY A 51 -20.54 11.24 -31.64
N ASP A 52 -21.77 10.76 -31.83
CA ASP A 52 -22.41 9.77 -30.94
C ASP A 52 -21.81 8.35 -31.10
N GLY A 53 -21.27 8.04 -32.27
CA GLY A 53 -20.61 6.74 -32.52
C GLY A 53 -19.18 6.67 -31.96
N SER A 54 -18.47 7.80 -31.94
CA SER A 54 -17.04 7.84 -31.57
C SER A 54 -16.81 7.52 -30.09
N TRP A 55 -17.62 8.09 -29.19
CA TRP A 55 -17.49 7.85 -27.76
C TRP A 55 -17.92 6.43 -27.37
N LYS A 56 -19.03 5.92 -27.96
CA LYS A 56 -19.48 4.53 -27.76
C LYS A 56 -18.45 3.52 -28.26
N SER A 57 -17.75 3.83 -29.35
CA SER A 57 -16.65 2.99 -29.84
C SER A 57 -15.52 2.90 -28.81
N VAL A 58 -15.09 4.03 -28.25
CA VAL A 58 -14.05 4.05 -27.20
C VAL A 58 -14.53 3.35 -25.93
N GLU A 59 -15.81 3.49 -25.58
CA GLU A 59 -16.42 2.80 -24.44
C GLU A 59 -16.35 1.27 -24.59
N MET A 60 -16.77 0.74 -25.76
CA MET A 60 -16.68 -0.70 -26.07
C MET A 60 -15.23 -1.20 -26.06
N GLU A 61 -14.30 -0.40 -26.56
CA GLU A 61 -12.87 -0.74 -26.51
C GLU A 61 -12.36 -0.83 -25.08
N ILE A 62 -12.72 0.11 -24.19
CA ILE A 62 -12.35 0.08 -22.76
C ILE A 62 -12.95 -1.15 -22.07
N GLU A 63 -14.24 -1.43 -22.30
CA GLU A 63 -14.90 -2.62 -21.76
C GLU A 63 -14.17 -3.90 -22.18
N SER A 64 -13.78 -4.00 -23.46
CA SER A 64 -13.01 -5.14 -23.97
C SER A 64 -11.60 -5.27 -23.37
N LEU A 65 -10.94 -4.15 -23.06
CA LEU A 65 -9.62 -4.17 -22.42
C LEU A 65 -9.70 -4.54 -20.94
N LEU A 66 -10.74 -4.08 -20.24
CA LEU A 66 -11.00 -4.47 -18.85
C LEU A 66 -11.28 -5.97 -18.74
N GLU A 67 -12.08 -6.52 -19.66
CA GLU A 67 -12.35 -7.96 -19.73
C GLU A 67 -11.07 -8.76 -19.98
N LYS A 68 -10.25 -8.34 -20.95
CA LYS A 68 -8.94 -8.98 -21.20
C LYS A 68 -8.01 -8.91 -20.00
N LEU A 69 -7.96 -7.78 -19.28
CA LEU A 69 -7.12 -7.67 -18.09
C LEU A 69 -7.62 -8.59 -16.96
N LEU A 70 -8.93 -8.76 -16.82
CA LEU A 70 -9.53 -9.73 -15.91
C LEU A 70 -9.12 -11.16 -16.26
N ASP A 71 -9.22 -11.55 -17.53
CA ASP A 71 -8.82 -12.88 -18.00
C ASP A 71 -7.34 -13.18 -17.74
N VAL A 72 -6.46 -12.21 -18.02
CA VAL A 72 -5.03 -12.31 -17.74
C VAL A 72 -4.76 -12.42 -16.24
N ASN A 73 -5.51 -11.71 -15.40
CA ASN A 73 -5.39 -11.79 -13.95
C ASN A 73 -5.87 -13.15 -13.41
N ASP A 74 -6.92 -13.72 -13.99
CA ASP A 74 -7.38 -15.06 -13.66
C ASP A 74 -6.39 -16.14 -14.13
N ALA A 75 -5.77 -15.97 -15.30
CA ALA A 75 -4.69 -16.84 -15.76
C ALA A 75 -3.43 -16.74 -14.86
N MET A 76 -3.10 -15.53 -14.42
CA MET A 76 -2.07 -15.28 -13.41
C MET A 76 -2.42 -15.97 -12.09
N SER A 77 -3.69 -15.93 -11.68
CA SER A 77 -4.15 -16.62 -10.46
C SER A 77 -4.01 -18.13 -10.55
N ARG A 78 -4.32 -18.73 -11.70
CA ARG A 78 -4.17 -20.18 -11.95
C ARG A 78 -2.70 -20.62 -11.99
N SER A 79 -1.81 -19.81 -12.57
CA SER A 79 -0.36 -20.13 -12.60
C SER A 79 0.29 -20.07 -11.21
N VAL A 80 -0.14 -19.16 -10.33
CA VAL A 80 0.34 -19.13 -8.94
C VAL A 80 -0.10 -20.35 -8.15
N ALA A 81 -1.32 -20.85 -8.39
CA ALA A 81 -1.84 -22.04 -7.70
C ALA A 81 -1.12 -23.34 -8.09
N GLY A 82 -0.50 -23.40 -9.28
CA GLY A 82 0.20 -24.58 -9.80
C GLY A 82 1.71 -24.62 -9.52
N ALA A 83 2.31 -23.52 -9.05
CA ALA A 83 3.76 -23.39 -8.85
C ALA A 83 4.15 -23.22 -7.37
N THR A 84 5.44 -23.34 -7.08
CA THR A 84 6.01 -23.05 -5.75
C THR A 84 5.74 -21.58 -5.39
N THR A 85 4.67 -21.35 -4.64
CA THR A 85 4.16 -20.01 -4.35
C THR A 85 5.12 -19.29 -3.41
N THR A 86 5.75 -18.22 -3.89
CA THR A 86 6.54 -17.33 -3.02
C THR A 86 5.72 -16.10 -2.64
N THR A 87 5.95 -15.58 -1.43
CA THR A 87 5.23 -14.40 -0.90
C THR A 87 5.31 -13.21 -1.86
N SER A 88 6.42 -13.05 -2.58
CA SER A 88 6.61 -11.96 -3.55
C SER A 88 5.69 -12.08 -4.77
N ILE A 89 5.41 -13.30 -5.25
CA ILE A 89 4.51 -13.57 -6.37
C ILE A 89 3.06 -13.27 -5.96
N THR A 90 2.65 -13.74 -4.78
CA THR A 90 1.29 -13.47 -4.25
C THR A 90 1.01 -11.98 -4.06
N GLN A 91 1.99 -11.21 -3.59
CA GLN A 91 1.88 -9.75 -3.46
C GLN A 91 1.75 -9.06 -4.82
N LYS A 92 2.52 -9.50 -5.82
CA LYS A 92 2.41 -8.97 -7.18
C LYS A 92 1.04 -9.26 -7.81
N LEU A 93 0.49 -10.46 -7.59
CA LEU A 93 -0.85 -10.82 -8.05
C LEU A 93 -1.92 -9.93 -7.41
N ALA A 94 -1.86 -9.75 -6.10
CA ALA A 94 -2.78 -8.86 -5.38
C ALA A 94 -2.76 -7.45 -5.98
N ARG A 95 -1.56 -6.91 -6.26
CA ARG A 95 -1.42 -5.61 -6.90
C ARG A 95 -2.08 -5.52 -8.27
N HIS A 96 -1.96 -6.54 -9.13
CA HIS A 96 -2.65 -6.54 -10.43
C HIS A 96 -4.18 -6.58 -10.28
N ARG A 97 -4.71 -7.24 -9.25
CA ARG A 97 -6.15 -7.19 -8.92
C ARG A 97 -6.60 -5.81 -8.45
N ASP A 98 -5.80 -5.16 -7.61
CA ASP A 98 -6.08 -3.80 -7.16
C ASP A 98 -6.10 -2.81 -8.33
N ILE A 99 -5.12 -2.91 -9.25
CA ILE A 99 -5.05 -2.07 -10.46
C ILE A 99 -6.27 -2.27 -11.36
N LEU A 100 -6.67 -3.52 -11.63
CA LEU A 100 -7.89 -3.82 -12.40
C LEU A 100 -9.13 -3.18 -11.75
N HIS A 101 -9.22 -3.27 -10.42
CA HIS A 101 -10.33 -2.68 -9.68
C HIS A 101 -10.36 -1.15 -9.82
N GLU A 102 -9.20 -0.51 -9.71
CA GLU A 102 -9.04 0.94 -9.86
C GLU A 102 -9.48 1.41 -11.25
N PHE A 103 -9.00 0.77 -12.33
CA PHE A 103 -9.43 1.09 -13.69
C PHE A 103 -10.93 0.88 -13.91
N THR A 104 -11.50 -0.20 -13.37
CA THR A 104 -12.94 -0.47 -13.46
C THR A 104 -13.76 0.62 -12.75
N GLN A 105 -13.30 1.06 -11.58
CA GLN A 105 -13.94 2.11 -10.82
C GLN A 105 -13.84 3.47 -11.53
N GLU A 106 -12.67 3.80 -12.07
CA GLU A 106 -12.45 5.01 -12.84
C GLU A 106 -13.35 5.05 -14.09
N PHE A 107 -13.41 3.96 -14.84
CA PHE A 107 -14.29 3.84 -16.01
C PHE A 107 -15.75 4.11 -15.65
N ARG A 108 -16.26 3.44 -14.60
CA ARG A 108 -17.64 3.64 -14.14
C ARG A 108 -17.91 5.08 -13.72
N ARG A 109 -16.96 5.70 -13.02
CA ARG A 109 -17.07 7.11 -12.59
C ARG A 109 -17.15 8.05 -13.81
N THR A 110 -16.26 7.86 -14.77
CA THR A 110 -16.21 8.69 -15.99
C THR A 110 -17.45 8.48 -16.84
N ARG A 111 -17.89 7.24 -17.05
CA ARG A 111 -19.14 6.89 -17.75
C ARG A 111 -20.36 7.54 -17.12
N GLY A 112 -20.49 7.46 -15.79
CA GLY A 112 -21.60 8.10 -15.06
C GLY A 112 -21.60 9.62 -15.19
N ASN A 113 -20.41 10.25 -15.16
CA ASN A 113 -20.27 11.69 -15.39
C ASN A 113 -20.75 12.08 -16.80
N ILE A 114 -20.30 11.34 -17.83
CA ILE A 114 -20.69 11.59 -19.22
C ILE A 114 -22.21 11.40 -19.42
N SER A 115 -22.82 10.36 -18.84
CA SER A 115 -24.27 10.13 -18.89
C SER A 115 -25.04 11.30 -18.30
N SER A 116 -24.70 11.71 -17.08
CA SER A 116 -25.36 12.83 -16.39
C SER A 116 -25.28 14.13 -17.19
N MET A 117 -24.12 14.40 -17.80
CA MET A 117 -23.91 15.60 -18.60
C MET A 117 -24.69 15.56 -19.93
N ARG A 118 -24.80 14.38 -20.52
CA ARG A 118 -25.63 14.15 -21.71
C ARG A 118 -27.10 14.36 -21.40
N GLU A 119 -27.61 13.77 -20.33
CA GLU A 119 -29.00 13.95 -19.88
C GLU A 119 -29.29 15.45 -19.66
N HIS A 120 -28.37 16.17 -19.04
CA HIS A 120 -28.49 17.62 -18.88
C HIS A 120 -28.50 18.37 -20.23
N ALA A 121 -27.66 17.98 -21.19
CA ALA A 121 -27.63 18.58 -22.53
C ALA A 121 -28.91 18.29 -23.35
N GLU A 122 -29.46 17.08 -23.24
CA GLU A 122 -30.72 16.69 -23.88
C GLU A 122 -31.90 17.50 -23.31
N LEU A 123 -31.97 17.67 -21.99
CA LEU A 123 -32.97 18.51 -21.34
C LEU A 123 -32.88 19.98 -21.79
N LEU A 124 -31.68 20.56 -21.85
CA LEU A 124 -31.47 21.94 -22.33
C LEU A 124 -31.86 22.09 -23.80
N THR A 125 -31.57 21.08 -24.63
CA THR A 125 -31.93 21.08 -26.04
C THR A 125 -33.45 21.01 -26.21
N SER A 126 -34.14 20.16 -25.44
CA SER A 126 -35.60 20.09 -25.41
C SER A 126 -36.22 21.45 -25.02
N VAL A 127 -35.76 22.05 -23.92
CA VAL A 127 -36.26 23.37 -23.48
C VAL A 127 -35.98 24.45 -24.53
N ARG A 128 -34.81 24.41 -25.19
CA ARG A 128 -34.47 25.34 -26.27
C ARG A 128 -35.41 25.19 -27.46
N ASN A 129 -35.72 23.95 -27.83
CA ASN A 129 -36.65 23.64 -28.91
C ASN A 129 -38.06 24.14 -28.56
N ASP A 130 -38.56 23.87 -27.35
CA ASP A 130 -39.87 24.36 -26.88
C ASP A 130 -39.93 25.90 -26.88
N ILE A 131 -38.85 26.58 -26.45
CA ILE A 131 -38.76 28.05 -26.50
C ILE A 131 -38.74 28.55 -27.94
N SER A 132 -38.00 27.88 -28.82
CA SER A 132 -37.92 28.26 -30.24
C SER A 132 -39.27 28.08 -30.93
N GLU A 133 -39.99 27.00 -30.63
CA GLU A 133 -41.33 26.72 -31.13
C GLU A 133 -42.35 27.73 -30.59
N PHE A 134 -42.32 28.03 -29.30
CA PHE A 134 -43.15 29.08 -28.68
C PHE A 134 -42.87 30.47 -29.26
N LYS A 135 -41.62 30.78 -29.61
CA LYS A 135 -41.26 32.03 -30.29
C LYS A 135 -41.72 32.03 -31.74
N ALA A 136 -41.58 30.91 -32.45
CA ALA A 136 -41.97 30.74 -33.84
C ALA A 136 -43.50 30.76 -34.02
N SER A 137 -44.26 30.31 -33.03
CA SER A 137 -45.73 30.32 -33.04
C SER A 137 -46.35 31.72 -32.87
N GLY A 138 -45.54 32.79 -32.85
CA GLY A 138 -46.02 34.17 -33.02
C GLY A 138 -46.80 34.77 -31.85
N SER A 139 -46.82 34.15 -30.66
CA SER A 139 -47.51 34.69 -29.48
C SER A 139 -46.71 35.81 -28.78
N LEU A 140 -46.54 36.94 -29.45
CA LEU A 140 -45.93 38.17 -28.90
C LEU A 140 -46.99 39.23 -28.56
N SER A 141 -48.12 38.83 -27.97
CA SER A 141 -49.00 39.79 -27.30
C SER A 141 -48.35 40.26 -25.98
N PRO A 142 -48.25 41.57 -25.70
CA PRO A 142 -47.63 42.08 -24.46
C PRO A 142 -48.31 41.60 -23.16
N GLY A 143 -49.61 41.31 -23.20
CA GLY A 143 -50.39 40.90 -22.02
C GLY A 143 -49.94 39.57 -21.39
N PRO A 144 -49.90 38.46 -22.15
CA PRO A 144 -49.39 37.17 -21.68
C PRO A 144 -47.95 37.21 -21.19
N ARG A 145 -47.09 38.05 -21.80
CA ARG A 145 -45.69 38.23 -21.38
C ARG A 145 -45.58 38.85 -19.99
N ILE A 146 -46.37 39.88 -19.70
CA ILE A 146 -46.39 40.57 -18.39
C ILE A 146 -46.98 39.66 -17.30
N LEU A 147 -48.02 38.87 -17.63
CA LEU A 147 -48.59 37.89 -16.70
C LEU A 147 -47.60 36.76 -16.37
N ARG A 148 -46.84 36.28 -17.37
CA ARG A 148 -45.76 35.31 -17.16
C ARG A 148 -44.62 35.90 -16.32
N GLU A 149 -44.27 37.17 -16.54
CA GLU A 149 -43.25 37.88 -15.77
C GLU A 149 -43.63 37.98 -14.28
N ARG A 150 -44.90 38.27 -13.98
CA ARG A 150 -45.44 38.21 -12.61
C ARG A 150 -45.37 36.82 -12.00
N GLY A 151 -45.65 35.78 -12.78
CA GLY A 151 -45.49 34.39 -12.35
C GLY A 151 -44.03 34.04 -12.01
N THR A 152 -43.08 34.46 -12.84
CA THR A 152 -41.65 34.27 -12.56
C THR A 152 -41.16 35.06 -11.34
N ILE A 153 -41.65 36.28 -11.11
CA ILE A 153 -41.31 37.05 -9.90
C ILE A 153 -41.79 36.32 -8.65
N HIS A 154 -43.01 35.80 -8.67
CA HIS A 154 -43.53 35.04 -7.53
C HIS A 154 -42.74 33.74 -7.29
N GLN A 155 -42.36 33.04 -8.37
CA GLN A 155 -41.49 31.87 -8.27
C GLN A 155 -40.09 32.21 -7.73
N ILE A 156 -39.51 33.35 -8.15
CA ILE A 156 -38.22 33.84 -7.63
C ILE A 156 -38.35 34.17 -6.14
N ASN A 157 -39.45 34.77 -5.71
CA ASN A 157 -39.69 35.08 -4.30
C ASN A 157 -39.70 33.79 -3.45
N ASN A 158 -40.42 32.76 -3.88
CA ASN A 158 -40.44 31.47 -3.18
C ASN A 158 -39.06 30.77 -3.19
N LYS A 159 -38.28 30.91 -4.27
CA LYS A 159 -36.90 30.41 -4.33
C LYS A 159 -35.94 31.18 -3.42
N LEU A 160 -36.14 32.49 -3.26
CA LEU A 160 -35.36 33.30 -2.33
C LEU A 160 -35.62 32.88 -0.88
N ASP A 161 -36.86 32.57 -0.53
CA ASP A 161 -37.20 32.03 0.80
C ASP A 161 -36.50 30.70 1.07
N GLU A 162 -36.43 29.81 0.07
CA GLU A 162 -35.67 28.56 0.17
C GLU A 162 -34.17 28.81 0.39
N VAL A 163 -33.57 29.72 -0.38
CA VAL A 163 -32.15 30.08 -0.22
C VAL A 163 -31.87 30.72 1.14
N ILE A 164 -32.80 31.51 1.68
CA ILE A 164 -32.70 32.08 3.03
C ILE A 164 -32.75 30.96 4.08
N ASN A 165 -33.69 30.02 3.96
CA ASN A 165 -33.79 28.87 4.85
C ASN A 165 -32.52 28.00 4.80
N GLN A 166 -32.00 27.74 3.59
CA GLN A 166 -30.76 27.00 3.41
C GLN A 166 -29.56 27.75 4.00
N ALA A 167 -29.48 29.07 3.84
CA ALA A 167 -28.43 29.89 4.44
C ALA A 167 -28.51 29.88 5.98
N GLN A 168 -29.71 29.92 6.56
CA GLN A 168 -29.91 29.81 8.00
C GLN A 168 -29.53 28.41 8.53
N ALA A 169 -29.89 27.35 7.82
CA ALA A 169 -29.48 25.99 8.14
C ALA A 169 -27.94 25.84 8.09
N ASN A 170 -27.30 26.38 7.06
CA ASN A 170 -25.84 26.37 6.92
C ASN A 170 -25.16 27.16 8.06
N LYS A 171 -25.73 28.31 8.44
CA LYS A 171 -25.25 29.08 9.60
C LYS A 171 -25.35 28.27 10.90
N GLY A 172 -26.45 27.54 11.11
CA GLY A 172 -26.63 26.63 12.25
C GLY A 172 -25.61 25.49 12.25
N ALA A 173 -25.39 24.86 11.09
CA ALA A 173 -24.41 23.78 10.92
C ALA A 173 -22.97 24.26 11.17
N LEU A 174 -22.59 25.44 10.67
CA LEU A 174 -21.27 26.04 10.92
C LEU A 174 -21.08 26.40 12.40
N ALA A 175 -22.13 26.88 13.08
CA ALA A 175 -22.08 27.14 14.51
C ALA A 175 -21.89 25.83 15.32
N ALA A 176 -22.59 24.76 14.93
CA ALA A 176 -22.41 23.44 15.52
C ALA A 176 -21.00 22.87 15.27
N GLN A 177 -20.49 22.99 14.04
CA GLN A 177 -19.10 22.60 13.69
C GLN A 177 -18.05 23.39 14.49
N ARG A 178 -18.29 24.68 14.75
CA ARG A 178 -17.39 25.49 15.61
C ARG A 178 -17.40 24.98 17.06
N SER A 179 -18.56 24.57 17.57
CA SER A 179 -18.67 23.98 18.90
C SER A 179 -17.92 22.65 19.01
N THR A 180 -18.07 21.76 18.02
CA THR A 180 -17.35 20.48 18.00
C THR A 180 -15.84 20.68 17.83
N PHE A 181 -15.40 21.65 17.03
CA PHE A 181 -13.97 21.97 16.92
C PHE A 181 -13.40 22.49 18.25
N THR A 182 -14.16 23.30 18.97
CA THR A 182 -13.78 23.77 20.31
C THR A 182 -13.66 22.61 21.30
N GLU A 183 -14.57 21.62 21.21
CA GLU A 183 -14.52 20.40 22.01
C GLU A 183 -13.34 19.49 21.62
N ILE A 184 -13.04 19.36 20.32
CA ILE A 184 -11.86 18.61 19.85
C ILE A 184 -10.59 19.31 20.34
N GLN A 185 -10.51 20.64 20.25
CA GLN A 185 -9.36 21.39 20.74
C GLN A 185 -9.16 21.20 22.25
N SER A 186 -10.23 21.12 23.04
CA SER A 186 -10.14 20.84 24.48
C SER A 186 -9.66 19.41 24.76
N LYS A 187 -10.16 18.41 24.00
CA LYS A 187 -9.68 17.01 24.08
C LYS A 187 -8.24 16.85 23.64
N VAL A 188 -7.82 17.52 22.56
CA VAL A 188 -6.43 17.54 22.09
C VAL A 188 -5.51 18.18 23.12
N LYS A 189 -5.94 19.27 23.77
CA LYS A 189 -5.20 19.88 24.88
C LYS A 189 -5.07 18.91 26.05
N GLN A 190 -6.15 18.23 26.44
CA GLN A 190 -6.11 17.19 27.47
C GLN A 190 -5.18 16.02 27.12
N LEU A 191 -5.12 15.60 25.85
CA LEU A 191 -4.16 14.58 25.38
C LEU A 191 -2.72 15.13 25.38
N GLY A 192 -2.53 16.40 25.03
CA GLY A 192 -1.28 17.15 25.17
C GLY A 192 -0.70 17.05 26.58
N ASP A 193 -1.55 17.21 27.59
CA ASP A 193 -1.17 17.13 29.00
C ASP A 193 -0.82 15.68 29.46
N ARG A 194 -1.23 14.64 28.72
CA ARG A 194 -0.89 13.23 29.00
C ARG A 194 0.36 12.73 28.27
N PHE A 195 0.77 13.37 27.17
CA PHE A 195 1.99 13.02 26.44
C PHE A 195 3.29 13.03 27.29
N PRO A 196 3.54 13.92 28.26
CA PRO A 196 4.75 13.85 29.09
C PRO A 196 4.79 12.58 29.96
N VAL A 197 3.64 12.09 30.45
CA VAL A 197 3.55 10.84 31.23
C VAL A 197 3.89 9.62 30.36
N ILE A 198 3.47 9.61 29.09
CA ILE A 198 3.83 8.55 28.14
C ILE A 198 5.34 8.54 27.87
N ARG A 199 5.99 9.71 27.78
CA ARG A 199 7.45 9.81 27.60
C ARG A 199 8.22 9.30 28.83
N GLU A 200 7.71 9.52 30.03
CA GLU A 200 8.29 9.01 31.26
C GLU A 200 8.19 7.47 31.35
N LEU A 201 7.02 6.92 31.03
CA LEU A 201 6.80 5.47 30.99
C LEU A 201 7.65 4.80 29.90
N LEU A 202 7.74 5.38 28.70
CA LEU A 202 8.60 4.89 27.61
C LEU A 202 10.09 4.90 28.00
N GLY A 203 10.51 5.92 28.76
CA GLY A 203 11.85 6.03 29.33
C GLY A 203 12.15 4.92 30.34
N SER A 204 11.20 4.64 31.23
CA SER A 204 11.34 3.59 32.25
C SER A 204 11.43 2.18 31.63
N ILE A 205 10.66 1.92 30.56
CA ILE A 205 10.69 0.66 29.80
C ILE A 205 12.04 0.47 29.08
N LYS A 206 12.57 1.52 28.44
CA LYS A 206 13.88 1.45 27.76
C LYS A 206 15.01 1.17 28.75
N ARG A 207 14.93 1.71 29.97
CA ARG A 207 15.93 1.52 31.04
C ARG A 207 15.96 0.12 31.63
N LYS A 208 14.82 -0.61 31.62
CA LYS A 208 14.76 -2.00 32.08
C LYS A 208 15.35 -2.96 31.04
N ARG A 209 15.02 -2.75 29.75
CA ARG A 209 15.57 -3.54 28.63
C ARG A 209 17.08 -3.36 28.42
N SER A 210 17.65 -2.19 28.73
CA SER A 210 19.10 -1.97 28.61
C SER A 210 19.91 -2.72 29.65
N LYS A 211 19.38 -2.91 30.88
CA LYS A 211 20.12 -3.57 31.97
C LYS A 211 20.37 -5.04 31.67
N ASP A 212 19.37 -5.75 31.15
CA ASP A 212 19.48 -7.18 30.84
C ASP A 212 20.53 -7.45 29.74
N THR A 213 20.64 -6.56 28.74
CA THR A 213 21.66 -6.66 27.69
C THR A 213 23.07 -6.40 28.21
N TYR A 214 23.25 -5.45 29.14
CA TYR A 214 24.57 -5.19 29.75
C TYR A 214 25.03 -6.33 30.66
N ILE A 215 24.12 -6.96 31.40
CA ILE A 215 24.43 -8.11 32.26
C ILE A 215 24.80 -9.32 31.39
N LEU A 216 24.02 -9.61 30.35
CA LEU A 216 24.28 -10.73 29.44
C LEU A 216 25.64 -10.59 28.72
N SER A 217 25.96 -9.39 28.22
CA SER A 217 27.25 -9.17 27.53
C SER A 217 28.45 -9.25 28.46
N ALA A 218 28.32 -8.79 29.71
CA ALA A 218 29.36 -8.91 30.72
C ALA A 218 29.66 -10.38 31.10
N VAL A 219 28.63 -11.22 31.25
CA VAL A 219 28.80 -12.65 31.57
C VAL A 219 29.49 -13.39 30.43
N ILE A 220 29.07 -13.15 29.17
CA ILE A 220 29.70 -13.77 28.00
C ILE A 220 31.19 -13.37 27.91
N ALA A 221 31.51 -12.09 28.10
CA ALA A 221 32.90 -11.61 28.08
C ALA A 221 33.74 -12.20 29.22
N ALA A 222 33.19 -12.33 30.43
CA ALA A 222 33.89 -12.95 31.55
C ALA A 222 34.17 -14.44 31.28
N CYS A 223 33.20 -15.17 30.74
CA CYS A 223 33.36 -16.57 30.37
C CYS A 223 34.41 -16.77 29.26
N THR A 224 34.44 -15.91 28.23
CA THR A 224 35.46 -16.02 27.17
C THR A 224 36.86 -15.72 27.67
N ILE A 225 37.03 -14.70 28.53
CA ILE A 225 38.33 -14.39 29.14
C ILE A 225 38.81 -15.53 30.03
N PHE A 226 37.92 -16.10 30.85
CA PHE A 226 38.29 -17.21 31.73
C PHE A 226 38.73 -18.45 30.93
N LEU A 227 38.06 -18.76 29.82
CA LEU A 227 38.46 -19.83 28.90
C LEU A 227 39.82 -19.57 28.26
N ILE A 228 40.11 -18.32 27.88
CA ILE A 228 41.41 -17.93 27.30
C ILE A 228 42.52 -18.06 28.34
N VAL A 229 42.32 -17.60 29.58
CA VAL A 229 43.31 -17.72 30.66
C VAL A 229 43.55 -19.18 31.02
N TYR A 230 42.50 -20.00 31.12
CA TYR A 230 42.62 -21.44 31.34
C TYR A 230 43.40 -22.14 30.21
N TRP A 231 43.19 -21.71 28.97
CA TRP A 231 43.94 -22.19 27.80
C TRP A 231 45.42 -21.82 27.87
N ILE A 232 45.75 -20.58 28.24
CA ILE A 232 47.13 -20.12 28.38
C ILE A 232 47.82 -20.84 29.55
N SER A 233 47.10 -21.05 30.66
CA SER A 233 47.65 -21.73 31.84
C SER A 233 47.88 -23.22 31.64
N ASN A 234 47.05 -23.90 30.83
CA ASN A 234 47.21 -25.33 30.52
C ASN A 234 47.96 -25.60 29.21
N GLY A 235 48.19 -24.56 28.40
CA GLY A 235 48.86 -24.62 27.10
C GLY A 235 50.39 -24.80 27.17
N SER A 236 50.99 -24.84 28.36
CA SER A 236 52.42 -25.12 28.52
C SER A 236 52.79 -26.61 28.33
N TYR A 237 51.83 -27.50 28.10
CA TYR A 237 52.07 -28.93 27.91
C TYR A 237 51.43 -29.52 26.64
N PHE A 238 51.54 -28.87 25.47
CA PHE A 238 51.68 -29.56 24.17
C PHE A 238 51.78 -28.54 23.01
N TYR A 239 52.91 -28.53 22.30
CA TYR A 239 52.98 -27.94 20.96
C TYR A 239 52.08 -28.77 20.02
N CYS A 240 51.00 -28.18 19.49
CA CYS A 240 50.17 -28.79 18.45
C CYS A 240 49.92 -27.76 17.33
N PRO A 241 49.98 -28.15 16.04
CA PRO A 241 49.99 -27.23 14.91
C PRO A 241 48.65 -26.47 14.75
N PRO A 242 48.68 -25.25 14.17
CA PRO A 242 47.57 -24.30 14.17
C PRO A 242 46.30 -24.76 13.44
N SER A 243 46.36 -25.78 12.56
CA SER A 243 45.19 -26.22 11.77
C SER A 243 44.17 -27.07 12.55
N LYS A 244 44.59 -27.81 13.58
CA LYS A 244 43.67 -28.53 14.49
C LYS A 244 43.08 -27.62 15.57
N THR A 245 43.77 -26.53 15.88
CA THR A 245 43.43 -25.56 16.94
C THR A 245 42.25 -24.68 16.57
N ILE A 246 42.17 -24.22 15.31
CA ILE A 246 41.04 -23.38 14.83
C ILE A 246 39.73 -24.17 14.83
N ARG A 247 39.73 -25.43 14.38
CA ARG A 247 38.54 -26.30 14.43
C ARG A 247 38.13 -26.62 15.88
N GLY A 248 39.09 -26.81 16.79
CA GLY A 248 38.84 -27.07 18.21
C GLY A 248 38.19 -25.91 18.97
N ILE A 249 38.42 -24.66 18.55
CA ILE A 249 37.81 -23.46 19.15
C ILE A 249 36.47 -23.12 18.47
N ILE A 250 36.33 -23.35 17.16
CA ILE A 250 35.09 -23.06 16.42
C ILE A 250 33.95 -24.02 16.82
N LEU A 251 34.22 -25.31 17.03
CA LEU A 251 33.18 -26.28 17.41
C LEU A 251 32.44 -25.95 18.72
N PRO A 252 33.09 -25.59 19.84
CA PRO A 252 32.40 -25.22 21.07
C PRO A 252 31.68 -23.87 20.94
N VAL A 253 32.24 -22.88 20.22
CA VAL A 253 31.55 -21.59 19.98
C VAL A 253 30.31 -21.80 19.11
N ARG A 254 30.38 -22.65 18.08
CA ARG A 254 29.23 -23.06 17.25
C ARG A 254 28.16 -23.74 18.09
N ARG A 255 28.54 -24.65 18.98
CA ARG A 255 27.61 -25.37 19.87
C ARG A 255 26.96 -24.43 20.90
N VAL A 256 27.68 -23.43 21.42
CA VAL A 256 27.13 -22.40 22.31
C VAL A 256 26.19 -21.45 21.58
N VAL A 257 26.52 -21.04 20.35
CA VAL A 257 25.64 -20.21 19.50
C VAL A 257 24.37 -20.97 19.09
N GLU A 258 24.48 -22.26 18.75
CA GLU A 258 23.32 -23.11 18.46
C GLU A 258 22.45 -23.36 19.71
N SER A 259 23.04 -23.51 20.90
CA SER A 259 22.30 -23.61 22.16
C SER A 259 21.56 -22.31 22.50
N LEU A 260 22.21 -21.15 22.35
CA LEU A 260 21.59 -19.84 22.57
C LEU A 260 20.48 -19.53 21.54
N ALA A 261 20.61 -20.01 20.31
CA ALA A 261 19.56 -19.91 19.29
C ALA A 261 18.35 -20.80 19.63
N GLY A 262 18.58 -22.01 20.16
CA GLY A 262 17.53 -22.92 20.61
C GLY A 262 16.72 -22.40 21.80
N ASP A 263 17.37 -21.74 22.76
CA ASP A 263 16.69 -21.13 23.91
C ASP A 263 15.82 -19.92 23.51
N CYS A 264 16.22 -19.20 22.45
CA CYS A 264 15.45 -18.07 21.91
C CYS A 264 14.18 -18.51 21.17
N GLN A 265 14.20 -19.67 20.49
CA GLN A 265 13.00 -20.27 19.88
C GLN A 265 12.05 -20.87 20.93
N THR A 266 12.60 -21.47 21.99
CA THR A 266 11.80 -22.07 23.07
C THR A 266 11.10 -21.00 23.93
N THR A 267 11.76 -19.87 24.19
CA THR A 267 11.14 -18.72 24.88
C THR A 267 10.07 -18.02 24.04
N GLN A 268 10.20 -17.99 22.71
CA GLN A 268 9.10 -17.52 21.83
C GLN A 268 7.90 -18.47 21.79
N GLY A 269 8.12 -19.79 21.88
CA GLY A 269 7.04 -20.77 21.99
C GLY A 269 6.25 -20.67 23.30
N LEU A 270 6.92 -20.36 24.42
CA LEU A 270 6.30 -20.24 25.75
C LEU A 270 5.51 -18.92 25.95
N VAL A 271 5.90 -17.85 25.25
CA VAL A 271 5.16 -16.56 25.25
C VAL A 271 3.86 -16.67 24.43
N ILE A 272 3.82 -17.54 23.41
CA ILE A 272 2.61 -17.76 22.59
C ILE A 272 1.55 -18.58 23.34
N THR A 273 1.95 -19.52 24.20
CA THR A 273 1.00 -20.28 25.05
C THR A 273 0.44 -19.47 26.23
N SER A 274 1.11 -18.40 26.66
CA SER A 274 0.65 -17.51 27.74
C SER A 274 -0.18 -16.31 27.27
N ALA A 275 -0.20 -16.00 25.97
CA ALA A 275 -0.95 -14.88 25.39
C ALA A 275 -2.38 -15.22 24.95
N SER A 276 -2.93 -16.37 25.35
CA SER A 276 -4.30 -16.79 24.99
C SER A 276 -5.41 -16.22 25.89
N LEU A 277 -5.10 -15.26 26.78
CA LEU A 277 -6.10 -14.48 27.51
C LEU A 277 -5.88 -12.98 27.23
N GLY A 278 -6.80 -12.36 26.50
CA GLY A 278 -7.00 -10.90 26.54
C GLY A 278 -6.63 -10.15 25.25
N ASP A 279 -7.68 -9.87 24.48
CA ASP A 279 -7.92 -8.83 23.47
C ASP A 279 -6.80 -7.88 22.99
N THR A 280 -6.79 -7.71 21.66
CA THR A 280 -6.30 -6.55 20.88
C THR A 280 -4.78 -6.25 20.86
N TYR A 281 -3.97 -7.18 20.36
CA TYR A 281 -2.66 -6.85 19.77
C TYR A 281 -2.38 -7.74 18.54
N ASP A 282 -2.04 -7.13 17.40
CA ASP A 282 -1.76 -7.82 16.14
C ASP A 282 -0.47 -8.66 16.24
N PRO A 283 -0.56 -10.01 16.25
CA PRO A 283 0.56 -10.91 16.53
C PRO A 283 1.62 -10.95 15.42
N GLY A 284 1.37 -10.31 14.27
CA GLY A 284 2.28 -10.33 13.10
C GLY A 284 3.53 -9.46 13.23
N PHE A 285 3.49 -8.37 14.00
CA PHE A 285 4.58 -7.39 14.05
C PHE A 285 5.76 -7.86 14.91
N LEU A 286 5.48 -8.48 16.07
CA LEU A 286 6.50 -9.05 16.95
C LEU A 286 7.19 -10.28 16.32
N ARG A 287 6.45 -11.05 15.52
CA ARG A 287 6.98 -12.19 14.75
C ARG A 287 8.06 -11.74 13.74
N ARG A 288 7.95 -10.53 13.18
CA ARG A 288 8.85 -9.99 12.14
C ARG A 288 10.08 -9.26 12.71
N ALA A 289 9.97 -8.67 13.90
CA ALA A 289 11.07 -7.97 14.55
C ALA A 289 12.06 -8.92 15.27
N GLY A 290 11.58 -10.05 15.79
CA GLY A 290 12.43 -11.04 16.48
C GLY A 290 13.23 -11.93 15.53
N SER A 291 12.64 -12.36 14.41
CA SER A 291 13.30 -13.25 13.45
C SER A 291 14.45 -12.57 12.70
N THR A 292 14.35 -11.26 12.46
CA THR A 292 15.33 -10.52 11.65
C THR A 292 16.66 -10.31 12.36
N VAL A 293 16.66 -10.18 13.70
CA VAL A 293 17.90 -9.99 14.47
C VAL A 293 18.66 -11.30 14.63
N THR A 294 17.95 -12.40 14.91
CA THR A 294 18.56 -13.73 15.02
C THR A 294 19.04 -14.23 13.65
N GLU A 295 18.27 -14.05 12.57
CA GLU A 295 18.72 -14.36 11.21
C GLU A 295 19.93 -13.54 10.78
N CYS A 296 19.99 -12.24 11.12
CA CYS A 296 21.13 -11.39 10.78
C CYS A 296 22.40 -11.80 11.52
N LEU A 297 22.31 -12.12 12.81
CA LEU A 297 23.43 -12.60 13.62
C LEU A 297 23.91 -13.96 13.12
N GLN A 298 22.97 -14.87 12.83
CA GLN A 298 23.28 -16.21 12.33
C GLN A 298 23.91 -16.17 10.92
N LYS A 299 23.42 -15.30 10.02
CA LYS A 299 24.03 -15.07 8.70
C LYS A 299 25.44 -14.47 8.80
N ARG A 300 25.65 -13.48 9.67
CA ARG A 300 26.98 -12.88 9.87
C ARG A 300 27.97 -13.87 10.49
N PHE A 301 27.52 -14.67 11.45
CA PHE A 301 28.34 -15.70 12.08
C PHE A 301 28.77 -16.78 11.07
N TRP A 302 27.83 -17.31 10.28
CA TRP A 302 28.12 -18.29 9.22
C TRP A 302 29.07 -17.72 8.14
N HIS A 303 28.93 -16.44 7.81
CA HIS A 303 29.82 -15.79 6.85
C HIS A 303 31.26 -15.66 7.38
N ILE A 304 31.42 -15.35 8.67
CA ILE A 304 32.72 -15.26 9.34
C ILE A 304 33.35 -16.65 9.47
N GLU A 305 32.58 -17.67 9.87
CA GLU A 305 33.03 -19.07 9.96
C GLU A 305 33.55 -19.57 8.60
N ARG A 306 32.82 -19.29 7.52
CA ARG A 306 33.21 -19.66 6.15
C ARG A 306 34.46 -18.95 5.64
N HIS A 307 34.71 -17.72 6.10
CA HIS A 307 35.93 -16.98 5.77
C HIS A 307 37.14 -17.52 6.53
N LEU A 308 36.98 -17.82 7.82
CA LEU A 308 38.04 -18.36 8.66
C LEU A 308 38.46 -19.78 8.23
N LEU A 309 37.50 -20.63 7.85
CA LEU A 309 37.80 -21.96 7.30
C LEU A 309 38.55 -21.89 5.97
N ARG A 310 38.17 -20.96 5.07
CA ARG A 310 38.88 -20.75 3.80
C ARG A 310 40.29 -20.19 3.99
N PHE A 311 40.49 -19.35 4.99
CA PHE A 311 41.82 -18.84 5.34
C PHE A 311 42.72 -19.96 5.87
N SER A 312 42.18 -20.83 6.73
CA SER A 312 42.90 -22.01 7.26
C SER A 312 43.31 -23.00 6.16
N ASP A 313 42.40 -23.35 5.23
CA ASP A 313 42.71 -24.27 4.13
C ASP A 313 43.70 -23.66 3.10
N GLY A 314 43.73 -22.32 2.98
CA GLY A 314 44.65 -21.61 2.09
C GLY A 314 46.09 -21.60 2.59
N GLU A 315 46.28 -21.47 3.91
CA GLU A 315 47.59 -21.55 4.56
C GLU A 315 48.18 -22.97 4.51
N GLU A 316 47.36 -24.02 4.68
CA GLU A 316 47.80 -25.42 4.54
C GLU A 316 48.35 -25.73 3.13
N LYS A 317 47.70 -25.22 2.08
CA LYS A 317 48.17 -25.41 0.69
C LYS A 317 49.48 -24.70 0.40
N LYS A 318 49.71 -23.51 0.99
CA LYS A 318 50.98 -22.79 0.89
C LYS A 318 52.11 -23.54 1.60
N MET A 319 51.85 -24.07 2.80
CA MET A 319 52.83 -24.88 3.55
C MET A 319 53.17 -26.19 2.82
N LEU A 320 52.18 -26.87 2.22
CA LEU A 320 52.41 -28.10 1.44
C LEU A 320 53.21 -27.86 0.15
N ASN A 321 53.07 -26.70 -0.48
CA ASN A 321 53.87 -26.32 -1.65
C ASN A 321 55.30 -25.85 -1.31
N LEU A 322 55.57 -25.48 -0.05
CA LEU A 322 56.93 -25.15 0.42
C LEU A 322 57.72 -26.38 0.90
N LEU A 323 57.04 -27.52 1.08
CA LEU A 323 57.62 -28.80 1.50
C LEU A 323 57.88 -29.77 0.32
N LYS A 324 57.70 -29.31 -0.92
CA LYS A 324 57.85 -30.09 -2.15
C LYS A 324 58.86 -29.42 -3.08
#